data_AF-A0A0A9XFS5-F1
#
_entry.id   AF-A0A0A9XFS5-F1
#
_cell.length_a   1.000
_cell.length_b   1.000
_cell.length_c   1.000
_cell.angle_alpha   90.00
_cell.angle_beta   90.00
_cell.angle_gamma   90.00
#
_symmetry.space_group_name_H-M   'P 1'
#
loop_
_entity.id
_entity.type
_entity.pdbx_description
1 polymer ?
#
loop_
_entity_poly.entity_id
_entity_poly.type
_entity_poly.pdbx_seq_one_letter_code
_entity_poly.pdbx_strand_id
1 'polypeptide(L)'
;KRFLWHTLVLIILSNIGTSFGYFIGICTDDLAFALNLATPIIISLVLFSGYMLNLETMTKWFSWLRYISWFYYTIEAIMVIQWEGVQDIKCTRPFTTCPQNGTVVLGMFSYKEENFEFDLYMMVVTLVILRILALGLLHIRVLLKE
;
A
#
# COMPACT_ATOMS: atom_id res chain seq x y z
N LYS A 1 -8.70 -20.26 2.51
CA LYS A 1 -9.13 -19.11 1.68
C LYS A 1 -8.36 -17.83 2.02
N ARG A 2 -8.34 -17.39 3.30
CA ARG A 2 -7.57 -16.20 3.74
C ARG A 2 -6.11 -16.18 3.30
N PHE A 3 -5.41 -17.31 3.47
CA PHE A 3 -4.01 -17.44 3.00
C PHE A 3 -3.85 -17.10 1.50
N LEU A 4 -4.72 -17.62 0.64
CA LEU A 4 -4.64 -17.39 -0.81
C LEU A 4 -4.85 -15.91 -1.17
N TRP A 5 -5.84 -15.27 -0.54
CA TRP A 5 -6.08 -13.83 -0.72
C TRP A 5 -4.90 -12.99 -0.22
N HIS A 6 -4.35 -13.33 0.93
CA HIS A 6 -3.17 -12.66 1.47
C HIS A 6 -1.96 -12.80 0.54
N THR A 7 -1.69 -14.01 0.05
CA THR A 7 -0.62 -14.25 -0.94
C THR A 7 -0.87 -13.49 -2.23
N LEU A 8 -2.11 -13.42 -2.73
CA LEU A 8 -2.44 -12.67 -3.94
C LEU A 8 -2.12 -11.17 -3.77
N VAL A 9 -2.54 -10.56 -2.66
CA VAL A 9 -2.26 -9.15 -2.35
C VAL A 9 -0.74 -8.89 -2.31
N LEU A 10 0.03 -9.79 -1.70
CA LEU A 10 1.50 -9.68 -1.67
C LEU A 10 2.15 -9.86 -3.04
N ILE A 11 1.62 -10.74 -3.90
CA ILE A 11 2.09 -10.89 -5.28
C ILE A 11 1.87 -9.59 -6.06
N ILE A 12 0.68 -8.98 -5.93
CA ILE A 12 0.37 -7.70 -6.59
C ILE A 12 1.30 -6.61 -6.06
N LEU A 13 1.47 -6.49 -4.74
CA LEU A 13 2.40 -5.54 -4.12
C LEU A 13 3.84 -5.72 -4.62
N SER A 14 4.32 -6.96 -4.70
CA SER A 14 5.66 -7.26 -5.21
C SER A 14 5.81 -6.78 -6.66
N ASN A 15 4.81 -7.03 -7.51
CA ASN A 15 4.80 -6.55 -8.88
C ASN A 15 4.76 -5.01 -8.98
N ILE A 16 4.03 -4.33 -8.09
CA ILE A 16 4.05 -2.86 -7.98
C ILE A 16 5.47 -2.38 -7.65
N GLY A 17 6.10 -2.98 -6.63
CA GLY A 17 7.48 -2.67 -6.23
C GLY A 17 8.49 -2.87 -7.36
N THR A 18 8.40 -3.98 -8.10
CA THR A 18 9.24 -4.21 -9.28
C THR A 18 9.00 -3.16 -10.36
N SER A 19 7.75 -2.77 -10.61
CA SER A 19 7.40 -1.75 -11.61
C SER A 19 7.96 -0.38 -11.24
N PHE A 20 7.88 -0.01 -9.96
CA PHE A 20 8.49 1.20 -9.44
C PHE A 20 10.03 1.18 -9.58
N GLY A 21 10.66 0.03 -9.32
CA GLY A 21 12.09 -0.17 -9.54
C GLY A 21 12.49 0.07 -11.00
N TYR A 22 11.72 -0.44 -11.97
CA TYR A 22 11.95 -0.15 -13.39
C TYR A 22 11.80 1.33 -13.70
N PHE A 23 10.75 1.98 -13.20
CA PHE A 23 10.52 3.40 -13.40
C PHE A 23 11.71 4.25 -12.93
N ILE A 24 12.16 4.06 -11.68
CA ILE A 24 13.30 4.81 -11.14
C ILE A 24 14.59 4.48 -11.91
N GLY A 25 14.85 3.20 -12.20
CA GLY A 25 16.04 2.78 -12.94
C GLY A 25 16.13 3.35 -14.36
N ILE A 26 14.99 3.65 -15.00
CA ILE A 26 14.96 4.32 -16.30
C ILE A 26 15.22 5.83 -16.16
N CYS A 27 14.78 6.45 -15.06
CA CYS A 27 14.96 7.89 -14.80
C CYS A 27 16.39 8.28 -14.40
N THR A 28 17.20 7.33 -13.94
CA THR A 28 18.53 7.60 -13.38
C THR A 28 19.61 6.78 -14.08
N ASP A 29 20.80 7.36 -14.29
CA ASP A 29 21.97 6.63 -14.80
C ASP A 29 22.83 6.01 -13.68
N ASP A 30 22.68 6.48 -12.43
CA ASP A 30 23.44 6.01 -11.27
C ASP A 30 22.55 5.29 -10.25
N LEU A 31 22.99 4.11 -9.82
CA LEU A 31 22.27 3.28 -8.86
C LEU A 31 22.22 3.90 -7.46
N ALA A 32 23.30 4.55 -7.01
CA ALA A 32 23.31 5.15 -5.68
C ALA A 32 22.30 6.31 -5.60
N PHE A 33 22.26 7.15 -6.64
CA PHE A 33 21.26 8.20 -6.76
C PHE A 33 19.82 7.65 -6.83
N ALA A 34 19.60 6.59 -7.61
CA ALA A 34 18.30 5.91 -7.70
C ALA A 34 17.77 5.47 -6.33
N LEU A 35 18.61 4.81 -5.54
CA LEU A 35 18.25 4.31 -4.21
C LEU A 35 17.99 5.44 -3.21
N ASN A 36 18.82 6.50 -3.26
CA ASN A 36 18.64 7.69 -2.43
C ASN A 36 17.34 8.44 -2.75
N LEU A 37 16.88 8.40 -4.01
CA LEU A 37 15.60 8.97 -4.43
C LEU A 37 14.41 8.07 -4.04
N ALA A 38 14.52 6.76 -4.26
CA ALA A 38 13.43 5.81 -4.02
C ALA A 38 13.07 5.70 -2.53
N THR A 39 14.06 5.70 -1.65
CA THR A 39 13.88 5.50 -0.20
C THR A 39 12.90 6.50 0.44
N PRO A 40 13.09 7.83 0.34
CA PRO A 40 12.16 8.79 0.93
C PRO A 40 10.77 8.74 0.30
N ILE A 41 10.65 8.38 -0.98
CA ILE A 41 9.36 8.19 -1.66
C ILE A 41 8.60 7.03 -1.01
N ILE A 42 9.26 5.86 -0.89
CA ILE A 42 8.64 4.67 -0.28
C ILE A 42 8.24 4.95 1.17
N ILE A 43 9.12 5.58 1.96
CA ILE A 43 8.83 5.94 3.36
C ILE A 43 7.61 6.85 3.44
N SER A 44 7.52 7.86 2.56
CA SER A 44 6.37 8.77 2.53
C SER A 44 5.07 8.02 2.21
N LEU A 45 5.10 7.09 1.25
CA LEU A 45 3.91 6.30 0.90
C LEU A 45 3.49 5.36 2.05
N VAL A 46 4.44 4.76 2.76
CA VAL A 46 4.15 3.95 3.96
C VAL A 46 3.60 4.82 5.09
N LEU A 47 4.09 6.04 5.28
CA LEU A 47 3.59 6.95 6.31
C LEU A 47 2.09 7.25 6.10
N PHE A 48 1.68 7.45 4.85
CA PHE A 48 0.28 7.71 4.48
C PHE A 48 -0.56 6.44 4.26
N SER A 49 -0.06 5.27 4.66
CA SER A 49 -0.78 4.00 4.51
C SER A 49 -1.93 3.79 5.50
N GLY A 50 -2.07 4.65 6.51
CA GLY A 50 -3.06 4.51 7.58
C GLY A 50 -2.64 3.63 8.76
N TYR A 51 -1.53 2.88 8.62
CA TYR A 51 -0.97 2.09 9.70
C TYR A 51 -0.14 2.92 10.69
N MET A 52 0.68 3.85 10.18
CA MET A 52 1.57 4.66 11.02
C MET A 52 0.89 5.92 11.57
N LEU A 53 -0.10 6.45 10.84
CA LEU A 53 -0.87 7.62 11.21
C LEU A 53 -2.35 7.29 11.09
N ASN A 54 -3.12 7.58 12.14
CA ASN A 54 -4.56 7.46 12.07
C ASN A 54 -5.10 8.53 11.09
N LEU A 55 -5.80 8.07 10.06
CA LEU A 55 -6.22 8.89 8.95
C LEU A 55 -7.45 9.77 9.24
N GLU A 56 -8.17 9.52 10.33
CA GLU A 56 -9.27 10.36 10.80
C GLU A 56 -8.78 11.63 11.49
N THR A 57 -7.63 11.55 12.17
CA THR A 57 -7.04 12.72 12.85
C THR A 57 -6.24 13.61 11.91
N MET A 58 -5.99 13.15 10.67
CA MET A 58 -5.25 13.92 9.67
C MET A 58 -6.10 15.06 9.08
N THR A 59 -5.50 16.25 8.96
CA THR A 59 -6.17 17.42 8.38
C THR A 59 -6.69 17.11 6.97
N LYS A 60 -7.95 17.50 6.67
CA LYS A 60 -8.65 17.20 5.41
C LYS A 60 -7.81 17.54 4.15
N TRP A 61 -6.97 18.57 4.22
CA TRP A 61 -6.06 18.99 3.15
C TRP A 61 -5.06 17.93 2.70
N PHE A 62 -4.57 17.06 3.58
CA PHE A 62 -3.62 16.00 3.23
C PHE A 62 -4.31 14.66 2.94
N SER A 63 -5.63 14.58 3.11
CA SER A 63 -6.37 13.33 3.05
C SER A 63 -6.24 12.61 1.70
N TRP A 64 -6.11 13.37 0.60
CA TRP A 64 -5.96 12.82 -0.74
C TRP A 64 -4.67 12.03 -0.97
N LEU A 65 -3.59 12.31 -0.21
CA LEU A 65 -2.30 11.63 -0.34
C LEU A 65 -2.41 10.13 -0.05
N ARG A 66 -3.36 9.73 0.80
CA ARG A 66 -3.64 8.31 1.08
C ARG A 66 -3.97 7.54 -0.20
N TYR A 67 -4.72 8.16 -1.12
CA TYR A 67 -5.21 7.50 -2.33
C TYR A 67 -4.13 7.35 -3.41
N ILE A 68 -3.00 8.03 -3.27
CA ILE A 68 -1.82 7.85 -4.13
C ILE A 68 -0.96 6.69 -3.63
N SER A 69 -1.02 6.40 -2.34
CA SER A 69 -0.22 5.34 -1.74
C SER A 69 -0.78 3.96 -2.06
N TRP A 70 -0.05 3.18 -2.85
CA TRP A 70 -0.38 1.75 -3.01
C TRP A 70 -0.24 0.97 -1.69
N PHE A 71 0.54 1.48 -0.72
CA PHE A 71 0.63 0.89 0.61
C PHE A 71 -0.65 1.08 1.43
N TYR A 72 -1.41 2.16 1.21
CA TYR A 72 -2.71 2.36 1.84
C TYR A 72 -3.66 1.19 1.49
N TYR A 73 -3.88 0.97 0.19
CA TYR A 73 -4.73 -0.13 -0.29
C TYR A 73 -4.21 -1.51 0.14
N THR A 74 -2.89 -1.70 0.12
CA THR A 74 -2.29 -2.99 0.50
C THR A 74 -2.50 -3.31 1.98
N ILE A 75 -2.27 -2.34 2.88
CA ILE A 75 -2.41 -2.59 4.31
C ILE A 75 -3.87 -2.74 4.70
N GLU A 76 -4.78 -1.91 4.15
CA GLU A 76 -6.21 -2.07 4.37
C GLU A 76 -6.67 -3.48 3.95
N ALA A 77 -6.30 -3.93 2.74
CA ALA A 77 -6.64 -5.26 2.24
C ALA A 77 -6.09 -6.41 3.12
N ILE A 78 -4.82 -6.34 3.54
CA ILE A 78 -4.21 -7.35 4.43
C ILE A 78 -4.90 -7.37 5.79
N MET A 79 -5.20 -6.20 6.35
CA MET A 79 -5.87 -6.08 7.64
C MET A 79 -7.27 -6.66 7.57
N VAL A 80 -8.04 -6.36 6.52
CA VAL A 80 -9.36 -6.96 6.30
C VAL A 80 -9.25 -8.48 6.20
N ILE A 81 -8.36 -9.03 5.36
CA ILE A 81 -8.19 -10.49 5.24
C ILE A 81 -7.88 -11.16 6.59
N GLN A 82 -7.09 -10.48 7.43
CA GLN A 82 -6.66 -11.02 8.71
C GLN A 82 -7.77 -10.97 9.78
N TRP A 83 -8.47 -9.84 9.87
CA TRP A 83 -9.38 -9.52 10.98
C TRP A 83 -10.87 -9.73 10.67
N GLU A 84 -11.25 -9.81 9.40
CA GLU A 84 -12.63 -10.09 8.98
C GLU A 84 -13.13 -11.36 9.70
N GLY A 85 -14.34 -11.28 10.26
CA GLY A 85 -15.00 -12.41 10.93
C GLY A 85 -14.33 -12.93 12.22
N VAL A 86 -13.31 -12.26 12.75
CA VAL A 86 -12.76 -12.57 14.10
C VAL A 86 -13.71 -12.01 15.15
N GLN A 87 -14.43 -12.88 15.86
CA GLN A 87 -15.51 -12.48 16.79
C GLN A 87 -15.05 -12.28 18.24
N ASP A 88 -14.01 -12.99 18.68
CA ASP A 88 -13.53 -12.96 20.06
C ASP A 88 -12.01 -12.91 20.10
N ILE A 89 -11.47 -11.92 20.83
CA ILE A 89 -10.05 -11.76 21.11
C ILE A 89 -9.86 -11.86 22.62
N LYS A 90 -9.23 -12.95 23.07
CA LYS A 90 -9.01 -13.20 24.50
C LYS A 90 -7.96 -12.24 25.05
N CYS A 91 -8.41 -11.27 25.83
CA CYS A 91 -7.55 -10.33 26.53
C CYS A 91 -7.08 -10.94 27.86
N THR A 92 -5.87 -11.51 27.87
CA THR A 92 -5.33 -12.23 29.05
C THR A 92 -4.83 -11.31 30.16
N ARG A 93 -4.60 -10.02 29.87
CA ARG A 93 -4.05 -9.06 30.84
C ARG A 93 -5.13 -8.22 31.49
N PRO A 94 -5.24 -8.21 32.83
CA PRO A 94 -6.12 -7.28 33.52
C PRO A 94 -5.57 -5.84 33.40
N PHE A 95 -6.46 -4.85 33.40
CA PHE A 95 -6.15 -3.40 33.34
C PHE A 95 -5.55 -2.87 32.02
N THR A 96 -5.76 -3.57 30.89
CA THR A 96 -5.37 -3.06 29.56
C THR A 96 -6.57 -2.85 28.64
N THR A 97 -6.59 -1.75 27.89
CA THR A 97 -7.51 -1.57 26.76
C THR A 97 -7.11 -2.53 25.64
N CYS A 98 -7.96 -3.51 25.36
CA CYS A 98 -7.71 -4.56 24.37
C CYS A 98 -8.92 -4.68 23.44
N PRO A 99 -8.70 -4.76 22.11
CA PRO A 99 -9.79 -4.91 21.15
C PRO A 99 -10.50 -6.24 21.40
N GLN A 100 -11.83 -6.23 21.41
CA GLN A 100 -12.64 -7.40 21.72
C GLN A 100 -12.84 -8.31 20.50
N ASN A 101 -12.76 -7.77 19.28
CA ASN A 101 -12.99 -8.49 18.04
C ASN A 101 -12.24 -7.83 16.87
N GLY A 102 -12.26 -8.44 15.69
CA GLY A 102 -11.58 -7.94 14.49
C GLY A 102 -12.14 -6.61 13.98
N THR A 103 -13.45 -6.38 14.06
CA THR A 103 -14.08 -5.12 13.62
C THR A 103 -13.57 -3.92 14.41
N VAL A 104 -13.31 -4.09 15.71
CA VAL A 104 -12.72 -3.06 16.57
C VAL A 104 -11.26 -2.79 16.16
N VAL A 105 -10.51 -3.84 15.80
CA VAL A 105 -9.13 -3.67 15.29
C VAL A 105 -9.12 -2.87 14.00
N LEU A 106 -9.99 -3.19 13.04
CA LEU A 106 -10.09 -2.46 11.77
C LEU A 106 -10.51 -1.00 12.00
N GLY A 107 -11.47 -0.77 12.89
CA GLY A 107 -11.92 0.57 13.26
C GLY A 107 -10.84 1.45 13.90
N MET A 108 -9.87 0.88 14.64
CA MET A 108 -8.74 1.64 15.20
C MET A 108 -7.86 2.30 14.12
N PHE A 109 -7.82 1.73 12.92
CA PHE A 109 -7.08 2.26 11.77
C PHE A 109 -8.00 2.91 10.73
N SER A 110 -9.30 3.04 11.03
CA SER A 110 -10.32 3.57 10.13
C SER A 110 -10.49 2.77 8.83
N TYR A 111 -10.24 1.45 8.89
CA TYR A 111 -10.42 0.53 7.77
C TYR A 111 -11.80 -0.11 7.78
N LYS A 112 -12.32 -0.43 6.60
CA LYS A 112 -13.64 -1.05 6.42
C LYS A 112 -13.53 -2.33 5.61
N GLU A 113 -14.21 -3.39 6.07
CA GLU A 113 -14.25 -4.68 5.37
C GLU A 113 -14.83 -4.54 3.95
N GLU A 114 -15.78 -3.62 3.76
CA GLU A 114 -16.43 -3.33 2.48
C GLU A 114 -15.49 -2.77 1.40
N ASN A 115 -14.34 -2.19 1.80
CA ASN A 115 -13.40 -1.58 0.85
C ASN A 115 -12.49 -2.60 0.15
N PHE A 116 -12.50 -3.86 0.57
CA PHE A 116 -11.54 -4.86 0.10
C PHE A 116 -11.45 -4.98 -1.44
N GLU A 117 -12.61 -5.00 -2.12
CA GLU A 117 -12.65 -5.09 -3.58
C GLU A 117 -12.11 -3.82 -4.26
N PHE A 118 -12.41 -2.66 -3.67
CA PHE A 118 -11.91 -1.37 -4.15
C PHE A 118 -10.39 -1.26 -3.98
N ASP A 119 -9.86 -1.71 -2.84
CA ASP A 119 -8.42 -1.74 -2.59
C ASP A 119 -7.69 -2.62 -3.60
N LEU A 120 -8.21 -3.83 -3.83
CA LEU A 120 -7.66 -4.76 -4.82
C LEU A 120 -7.65 -4.14 -6.22
N TYR A 121 -8.75 -3.50 -6.61
CA TYR A 121 -8.87 -2.80 -7.89
C TYR A 121 -7.84 -1.67 -8.01
N MET A 122 -7.71 -0.81 -7.01
CA MET A 122 -6.77 0.32 -7.01
C MET A 122 -5.30 -0.13 -7.02
N MET A 123 -4.98 -1.26 -6.39
CA MET A 123 -3.66 -1.88 -6.50
C MET A 123 -3.34 -2.30 -7.94
N VAL A 124 -4.28 -2.95 -8.63
CA VAL A 124 -4.11 -3.35 -10.04
C VAL A 124 -3.99 -2.12 -10.95
N VAL A 125 -4.80 -1.09 -10.73
CA VAL A 125 -4.69 0.19 -11.45
C VAL A 125 -3.31 0.80 -11.27
N THR A 126 -2.79 0.86 -10.04
CA THR A 126 -1.46 1.40 -9.75
C THR A 126 -0.36 0.60 -10.44
N LEU A 127 -0.47 -0.73 -10.46
CA LEU A 127 0.44 -1.62 -11.18
C LEU A 127 0.46 -1.29 -12.68
N VAL A 128 -0.71 -1.19 -13.30
CA VAL A 128 -0.84 -0.91 -14.75
C VAL A 128 -0.28 0.47 -15.08
N ILE A 129 -0.61 1.49 -14.28
CA ILE A 129 -0.09 2.86 -14.46
C ILE A 129 1.44 2.87 -14.41
N LEU A 130 2.05 2.28 -13.38
CA LEU A 130 3.51 2.24 -13.25
C LEU A 130 4.17 1.48 -14.42
N ARG A 131 3.54 0.41 -14.92
CA ARG A 131 4.03 -0.33 -16.08
C ARG A 131 3.98 0.48 -17.36
N ILE A 132 2.88 1.17 -17.62
CA ILE A 132 2.74 2.04 -18.79
C ILE A 132 3.73 3.21 -18.70
N LEU A 133 3.90 3.83 -17.54
CA LEU A 133 4.87 4.91 -17.34
C LEU A 133 6.30 4.43 -17.57
N ALA A 134 6.69 3.29 -17.01
CA ALA A 134 8.02 2.72 -17.22
C ALA A 134 8.26 2.38 -18.70
N LEU A 135 7.30 1.75 -19.38
CA LEU A 135 7.42 1.42 -20.80
C LEU A 135 7.47 2.67 -21.69
N GLY A 136 6.65 3.69 -21.39
CA GLY A 136 6.64 4.96 -22.11
C GLY A 136 7.97 5.70 -21.97
N LEU A 137 8.51 5.79 -20.75
CA LEU A 137 9.82 6.40 -20.51
C LEU A 137 10.95 5.61 -21.18
N LEU A 138 10.89 4.28 -21.15
CA LEU A 138 11.87 3.45 -21.84
C LEU A 138 11.86 3.72 -23.35
N HIS A 139 10.66 3.78 -23.95
CA HIS A 139 10.52 4.06 -25.38
C HIS A 139 11.08 5.44 -25.75
N ILE A 140 10.77 6.48 -24.97
CA ILE A 140 11.32 7.83 -25.17
C ILE A 140 12.85 7.82 -25.03
N ARG A 141 13.40 7.14 -24.00
CA ARG A 141 14.85 7.10 -23.76
C ARG A 141 15.61 6.37 -24.88
N VAL A 142 15.00 5.36 -25.51
CA VAL A 142 15.57 4.71 -26.69
C VAL A 142 15.56 5.67 -27.88
N LEU A 143 14.44 6.34 -28.16
CA LEU A 143 14.33 7.28 -29.28
C LEU A 143 15.28 8.48 -29.16
N LEU A 144 15.59 8.93 -27.95
CA LEU A 144 16.53 10.04 -27.72
C LEU A 144 18.01 9.63 -27.82
N LYS A 145 18.32 8.33 -27.83
CA LYS A 145 19.68 7.80 -27.95
C LYS A 145 20.06 7.41 -29.39
N GLU A 146 19.10 7.37 -30.31
CA GLU A 146 19.31 7.29 -31.76
C GLU A 146 19.43 8.70 -32.36
#